data_AF-A0A5T0ZVB1-F1
#
_entry.id   AF-A0A5T0ZVB1-F1
#
_cell.length_a   1.000
_cell.length_b   1.000
_cell.length_c   1.000
_cell.angle_alpha   90.00
_cell.angle_beta   90.00
_cell.angle_gamma   90.00
#
_symmetry.space_group_name_H-M   'P 1'
#
loop_
_entity.id
_entity.type
_entity.pdbx_description
1 polymer ?
#
loop_
_entity_poly.entity_id
_entity_poly.type
_entity_poly.pdbx_seq_one_letter_code
_entity_poly.pdbx_strand_id
1 'polypeptide(L)'
;MKEINEEKKALSLLLDSDFDGLKNNKIIDYSLELLLLSYRLSKISSMDTSSINQLRETLINKILDITAKLSICKEYDEKEIIKFKYCLCVFIDESLMKNELFINFWAHNTLTVRLFDETLGGNNFYDIASSWINNPFKFKDFLEFIYACLI
;
A
#
# COMPACT_ATOMS: atom_id res chain seq x y z
N MET A 1 -33.13 -10.02 3.56
CA MET A 1 -32.75 -11.20 4.37
C MET A 1 -31.74 -12.11 3.65
N LYS A 2 -31.84 -12.32 2.32
CA LYS A 2 -30.78 -12.96 1.51
C LYS A 2 -29.49 -12.12 1.41
N GLU A 3 -29.61 -10.81 1.10
CA GLU A 3 -28.44 -9.90 0.96
C GLU A 3 -27.59 -9.82 2.24
N ILE A 4 -28.22 -9.67 3.41
CA ILE A 4 -27.53 -9.61 4.72
C ILE A 4 -26.72 -10.90 4.99
N ASN A 5 -27.16 -12.04 4.44
CA ASN A 5 -26.49 -13.32 4.63
C ASN A 5 -25.34 -13.53 3.63
N GLU A 6 -25.43 -12.92 2.44
CA GLU A 6 -24.34 -12.90 1.45
C GLU A 6 -23.22 -11.93 1.84
N GLU A 7 -23.54 -10.74 2.35
CA GLU A 7 -22.54 -9.82 2.92
C GLU A 7 -21.78 -10.44 4.08
N LYS A 8 -22.48 -11.09 5.03
CA LYS A 8 -21.83 -11.81 6.13
C LYS A 8 -20.92 -12.94 5.65
N LYS A 9 -21.32 -13.63 4.59
CA LYS A 9 -20.52 -14.72 4.00
C LYS A 9 -19.28 -14.18 3.26
N ALA A 10 -19.41 -13.06 2.55
CA ALA A 10 -18.29 -12.38 1.91
C ALA A 10 -17.29 -11.81 2.93
N LEU A 11 -17.79 -11.24 4.03
CA LEU A 11 -16.97 -10.78 5.15
C LEU A 11 -16.21 -11.95 5.82
N SER A 12 -16.86 -13.11 6.01
CA SER A 12 -16.20 -14.32 6.51
C SER A 12 -15.07 -14.75 5.57
N LEU A 13 -15.33 -14.83 4.27
CA LEU A 13 -14.33 -15.26 3.28
C LEU A 13 -13.13 -14.31 3.19
N LEU A 14 -13.34 -13.00 3.38
CA LEU A 14 -12.26 -12.00 3.46
C LEU A 14 -11.44 -12.09 4.73
N LEU A 15 -12.07 -12.46 5.86
CA LEU A 15 -11.38 -12.67 7.13
C LEU A 15 -10.65 -14.02 7.18
N ASP A 16 -11.19 -15.03 6.51
CA ASP A 16 -10.64 -16.39 6.40
C ASP A 16 -9.53 -16.51 5.33
N SER A 17 -9.32 -15.48 4.50
CA SER A 17 -8.31 -15.51 3.42
C SER A 17 -6.90 -15.13 3.86
N ASP A 18 -6.70 -14.80 5.14
CA ASP A 18 -5.47 -14.21 5.68
C ASP A 18 -5.00 -12.94 4.91
N PHE A 19 -5.87 -12.36 4.07
CA PHE A 19 -5.52 -11.34 3.07
C PHE A 19 -4.41 -11.77 2.11
N ASP A 20 -4.30 -13.07 1.81
CA ASP A 20 -3.47 -13.55 0.72
C ASP A 20 -4.10 -13.09 -0.62
N GLY A 21 -3.40 -12.29 -1.41
CA GLY A 21 -3.73 -11.85 -2.77
C GLY A 21 -3.69 -12.99 -3.80
N LEU A 22 -4.55 -13.99 -3.56
CA LEU A 22 -4.65 -15.24 -4.33
C LEU A 22 -3.35 -16.07 -4.38
N LYS A 23 -2.33 -15.76 -3.55
CA LYS A 23 -1.05 -16.48 -3.40
C LYS A 23 -0.18 -16.55 -4.66
N ASN A 24 -0.53 -15.79 -5.69
CA ASN A 24 0.16 -15.82 -6.98
C ASN A 24 1.13 -14.64 -7.15
N ASN A 25 1.07 -13.64 -6.26
CA ASN A 25 1.88 -12.44 -6.34
C ASN A 25 2.22 -11.94 -4.92
N LYS A 26 3.47 -12.16 -4.49
CA LYS A 26 3.91 -11.82 -3.14
C LYS A 26 3.99 -10.32 -2.88
N ILE A 27 4.18 -9.50 -3.92
CA ILE A 27 4.16 -8.04 -3.80
C ILE A 27 2.77 -7.58 -3.36
N ILE A 28 1.71 -8.11 -4.00
CA ILE A 28 0.33 -7.83 -3.60
C ILE A 28 0.03 -8.48 -2.25
N ASP A 29 0.33 -9.77 -2.06
CA ASP A 29 0.02 -10.50 -0.82
C ASP A 29 0.53 -9.75 0.42
N TYR A 30 1.80 -9.33 0.40
CA TYR A 30 2.37 -8.65 1.56
C TYR A 30 1.90 -7.20 1.71
N SER A 31 1.45 -6.53 0.65
CA SER A 31 0.99 -5.15 0.71
C SER A 31 -0.52 -4.98 0.86
N LEU A 32 -1.31 -6.05 0.67
CA LEU A 32 -2.76 -5.98 0.60
C LEU A 32 -3.38 -5.33 1.85
N GLU A 33 -2.88 -5.69 3.04
CA GLU A 33 -3.32 -5.08 4.29
C GLU A 33 -3.20 -3.54 4.25
N LEU A 34 -2.07 -3.03 3.78
CA LEU A 34 -1.81 -1.58 3.71
C LEU A 34 -2.61 -0.90 2.60
N LEU A 35 -2.85 -1.59 1.48
CA LEU A 35 -3.71 -1.07 0.41
C LEU A 35 -5.14 -0.89 0.91
N LEU A 36 -5.70 -1.92 1.55
CA LEU A 36 -7.05 -1.90 2.10
C LEU A 36 -7.20 -0.92 3.27
N LEU A 37 -6.20 -0.86 4.16
CA LEU A 37 -6.18 0.10 5.25
C LEU A 37 -6.18 1.54 4.72
N SER A 38 -5.31 1.85 3.77
CA SER A 38 -5.21 3.20 3.17
C SER A 38 -6.50 3.59 2.46
N TYR A 39 -7.10 2.66 1.71
CA TYR A 39 -8.41 2.86 1.11
C TYR A 39 -9.47 3.17 2.17
N ARG A 40 -9.54 2.38 3.26
CA ARG A 40 -10.48 2.63 4.36
C ARG A 40 -10.24 3.99 5.00
N LEU A 41 -8.99 4.35 5.29
CA LEU A 41 -8.63 5.63 5.89
C LEU A 41 -9.03 6.80 4.99
N SER A 42 -9.00 6.64 3.66
CA SER A 42 -9.49 7.66 2.72
C SER A 42 -11.00 7.94 2.80
N LYS A 43 -11.78 7.09 3.48
CA LYS A 43 -13.26 7.15 3.54
C LYS A 43 -13.85 7.41 4.91
N ILE A 44 -13.08 7.24 5.99
CA ILE A 44 -13.62 7.43 7.35
C ILE A 44 -13.90 8.90 7.65
N SER A 45 -14.90 9.15 8.49
CA SER A 45 -15.32 10.49 8.91
C SER A 45 -14.83 10.88 10.31
N SER A 46 -14.27 9.95 11.07
CA SER A 46 -13.75 10.19 12.42
C SER A 46 -12.70 9.16 12.81
N MET A 47 -11.67 9.60 13.52
CA MET A 47 -10.66 8.77 14.15
C MET A 47 -10.15 9.48 15.40
N ASP A 48 -9.81 8.73 16.43
CA ASP A 48 -9.20 9.29 17.63
C ASP A 48 -7.83 9.92 17.31
N THR A 49 -7.56 11.09 17.89
CA THR A 49 -6.34 11.87 17.65
C THR A 49 -5.09 11.11 18.06
N SER A 50 -5.12 10.32 19.13
CA SER A 50 -3.96 9.51 19.53
C SER A 50 -3.63 8.45 18.48
N SER A 51 -4.65 7.87 17.85
CA SER A 51 -4.48 6.93 16.74
C SER A 51 -3.90 7.60 15.50
N ILE A 52 -4.36 8.82 15.16
CA ILE A 52 -3.79 9.61 14.05
C ILE A 52 -2.31 9.92 14.30
N ASN A 53 -1.96 10.28 15.54
CA ASN A 53 -0.58 10.62 15.90
C ASN A 53 0.38 9.41 15.77
N GLN A 54 -0.09 8.20 16.04
CA GLN A 54 0.71 6.97 15.95
C GLN A 54 0.72 6.37 14.54
N LEU A 55 -0.28 6.67 13.71
CA LEU A 55 -0.52 6.07 12.40
C LEU A 55 0.73 6.04 11.52
N ARG A 56 1.47 7.14 11.46
CA ARG A 56 2.67 7.24 10.61
C ARG A 56 3.73 6.22 10.98
N GLU A 57 4.11 6.16 12.25
CA GLU A 57 5.16 5.25 12.70
C GLU A 57 4.70 3.79 12.58
N THR A 58 3.40 3.52 12.79
CA THR A 58 2.82 2.21 12.50
C THR A 58 2.95 1.82 11.02
N LEU A 59 2.62 2.73 10.10
CA LEU A 59 2.74 2.48 8.66
C LEU A 59 4.20 2.30 8.22
N ILE A 60 5.12 3.13 8.73
CA ILE A 60 6.56 3.01 8.46
C ILE A 60 7.05 1.62 8.87
N ASN A 61 6.76 1.20 10.10
CA ASN A 61 7.20 -0.11 10.60
C ASN A 61 6.63 -1.26 9.76
N LYS A 62 5.34 -1.22 9.42
CA LYS A 62 4.72 -2.22 8.55
C LYS A 62 5.36 -2.27 7.15
N ILE A 63 5.66 -1.11 6.55
CA ILE A 63 6.33 -1.02 5.25
C ILE A 63 7.73 -1.64 5.33
N LEU A 64 8.50 -1.31 6.37
CA LEU A 64 9.83 -1.87 6.57
C LEU A 64 9.78 -3.39 6.76
N ASP A 65 8.83 -3.89 7.56
CA ASP A 65 8.62 -5.33 7.75
C ASP A 65 8.27 -6.05 6.44
N ILE A 66 7.41 -5.46 5.60
CA ILE A 66 7.06 -5.99 4.28
C ILE A 66 8.31 -6.09 3.40
N THR A 67 9.12 -5.03 3.35
CA THR A 67 10.33 -5.03 2.52
C THR A 67 11.37 -6.03 3.02
N ALA A 68 11.54 -6.18 4.34
CA ALA A 68 12.42 -7.19 4.91
C ALA A 68 11.97 -8.61 4.56
N LYS A 69 10.66 -8.90 4.60
CA LYS A 69 10.09 -10.19 4.17
C LYS A 69 10.40 -10.47 2.70
N LEU A 70 10.18 -9.48 1.82
CA LEU A 70 10.47 -9.61 0.39
C LEU A 70 11.96 -9.87 0.11
N SER A 71 12.86 -9.18 0.81
CA SER A 71 14.31 -9.39 0.67
C SER A 71 14.73 -10.81 1.10
N ILE A 72 14.12 -11.36 2.15
CA ILE A 72 14.41 -12.72 2.64
C ILE A 72 13.99 -13.80 1.63
N CYS A 73 12.92 -13.58 0.86
CA CYS A 73 12.45 -14.53 -0.15
C CYS A 73 13.45 -14.72 -1.32
N LYS A 74 14.31 -13.73 -1.59
CA LYS A 74 15.31 -13.74 -2.68
C LYS A 74 14.73 -13.94 -4.09
N GLU A 75 13.45 -13.66 -4.27
CA GLU A 75 12.75 -13.76 -5.57
C GLU A 75 12.79 -12.46 -6.37
N TYR A 76 13.06 -11.35 -5.69
CA TYR A 76 13.06 -10.01 -6.28
C TYR A 76 14.42 -9.33 -6.07
N ASP A 77 14.86 -8.57 -7.08
CA ASP A 77 16.05 -7.73 -6.98
C ASP A 77 15.83 -6.65 -5.90
N GLU A 78 16.79 -6.46 -4.98
CA GLU A 78 16.69 -5.46 -3.88
C GLU A 78 16.38 -4.05 -4.37
N LYS A 79 16.96 -3.66 -5.51
CA LYS A 79 16.68 -2.36 -6.14
C LYS A 79 15.20 -2.20 -6.53
N GLU A 80 14.52 -3.28 -6.90
CA GLU A 80 13.11 -3.25 -7.30
C GLU A 80 12.21 -3.30 -6.07
N ILE A 81 12.64 -3.96 -4.98
CA ILE A 81 11.99 -3.87 -3.66
C ILE A 81 12.01 -2.42 -3.16
N ILE A 82 13.12 -1.69 -3.32
CA ILE A 82 13.21 -0.26 -2.95
C ILE A 82 12.23 0.59 -3.77
N LYS A 83 12.13 0.34 -5.09
CA LYS A 83 11.15 1.04 -5.95
C LYS A 83 9.71 0.70 -5.58
N PHE A 84 9.42 -0.56 -5.26
CA PHE A 84 8.11 -0.95 -4.73
C PHE A 84 7.78 -0.24 -3.42
N LYS A 85 8.73 -0.21 -2.46
CA LYS A 85 8.59 0.52 -1.20
C LYS A 85 8.19 1.98 -1.46
N TYR A 86 8.84 2.60 -2.43
CA TYR A 86 8.55 3.96 -2.86
C TYR A 86 7.11 4.10 -3.39
N CYS A 87 6.72 3.26 -4.36
CA CYS A 87 5.37 3.31 -4.93
C CYS A 87 4.27 3.07 -3.88
N LEU A 88 4.51 2.18 -2.91
CA LEU A 88 3.60 1.95 -1.79
C LEU A 88 3.47 3.20 -0.90
N CYS A 89 4.58 3.89 -0.60
CA CYS A 89 4.53 5.15 0.15
C CYS A 89 3.69 6.21 -0.58
N VAL A 90 3.91 6.38 -1.89
CA VAL A 90 3.15 7.33 -2.72
C VAL A 90 1.65 7.00 -2.67
N PHE A 91 1.27 5.73 -2.85
CA PHE A 91 -0.13 5.33 -2.81
C PHE A 91 -0.80 5.66 -1.46
N ILE A 92 -0.12 5.37 -0.36
CA ILE A 92 -0.64 5.64 0.99
C ILE A 92 -0.76 7.15 1.23
N ASP A 93 0.28 7.91 0.87
CA ASP A 93 0.30 9.37 1.00
C ASP A 93 -0.86 10.01 0.25
N GLU A 94 -1.05 9.66 -1.03
CA GLU A 94 -2.16 10.14 -1.85
C GLU A 94 -3.54 9.71 -1.31
N SER A 95 -3.64 8.50 -0.76
CA SER A 95 -4.89 8.00 -0.16
C SER A 95 -5.30 8.79 1.07
N LEU A 96 -4.33 9.15 1.94
CA LEU A 96 -4.59 9.93 3.15
C LEU A 96 -4.85 11.40 2.83
N MET A 97 -4.12 11.97 1.85
CA MET A 97 -4.30 13.36 1.43
C MET A 97 -5.67 13.63 0.78
N LYS A 98 -6.41 12.60 0.36
CA LYS A 98 -7.81 12.70 -0.10
C LYS A 98 -8.82 12.91 1.03
N ASN A 99 -8.44 12.74 2.29
CA ASN A 99 -9.32 12.87 3.44
C ASN A 99 -8.88 14.03 4.35
N GLU A 100 -9.75 15.02 4.49
CA GLU A 100 -9.50 16.26 5.27
C GLU A 100 -9.07 16.01 6.72
N LEU A 101 -9.49 14.88 7.31
CA LEU A 101 -9.06 14.49 8.66
C LEU A 101 -7.55 14.32 8.79
N PHE A 102 -6.88 13.87 7.72
CA PHE A 102 -5.46 13.55 7.74
C PHE A 102 -4.58 14.66 7.21
N ILE A 103 -5.10 15.55 6.36
CA ILE A 103 -4.30 16.58 5.66
C ILE A 103 -3.37 17.34 6.62
N ASN A 104 -3.92 17.92 7.70
CA ASN A 104 -3.13 18.72 8.65
C ASN A 104 -2.08 17.91 9.41
N PHE A 105 -2.31 16.61 9.60
CA PHE A 105 -1.39 15.72 10.31
C PHE A 105 -0.36 15.09 9.37
N TRP A 106 -0.65 15.01 8.07
CA TRP A 106 0.11 14.23 7.10
C TRP A 106 0.96 15.08 6.15
N ALA A 107 0.43 16.21 5.68
CA ALA A 107 1.00 17.00 4.57
C ALA A 107 2.47 17.44 4.77
N HIS A 108 2.86 17.77 5.99
CA HIS A 108 4.21 18.26 6.29
C HIS A 108 5.24 17.15 6.49
N ASN A 109 4.82 15.90 6.60
CA ASN A 109 5.70 14.80 6.95
C ASN A 109 5.14 13.46 6.42
N THR A 110 5.03 13.37 5.10
CA THR A 110 4.53 12.20 4.37
C THR A 110 5.51 11.03 4.46
N LEU A 111 5.11 9.84 4.00
CA LEU A 111 6.00 8.68 3.98
C LEU A 111 7.14 8.86 2.98
N THR A 112 6.87 9.45 1.80
CA THR A 112 7.93 9.77 0.83
C THR A 112 8.97 10.73 1.38
N VAL A 113 8.54 11.75 2.14
CA VAL A 113 9.47 12.66 2.84
C VAL A 113 10.28 11.88 3.88
N ARG A 114 9.62 11.05 4.69
CA ARG A 114 10.29 10.35 5.80
C ARG A 114 11.27 9.27 5.37
N LEU A 115 10.98 8.57 4.29
CA LEU A 115 11.74 7.39 3.87
C LEU A 115 12.65 7.64 2.66
N PHE A 116 12.41 8.72 1.91
CA PHE A 116 13.12 9.03 0.66
C PHE A 116 13.50 10.50 0.51
N ASP A 117 13.18 11.37 1.47
CA ASP A 117 13.44 12.81 1.41
C ASP A 117 12.81 13.49 0.17
N GLU A 118 11.60 13.04 -0.22
CA GLU A 118 10.92 13.51 -1.42
C GLU A 118 9.50 14.02 -1.17
N THR A 119 9.19 15.20 -1.73
CA THR A 119 7.92 15.92 -1.53
C THR A 119 6.92 15.79 -2.69
N LEU A 120 7.31 15.29 -3.87
CA LEU A 120 6.48 15.23 -5.09
C LEU A 120 6.56 13.85 -5.77
N GLY A 121 6.09 12.81 -5.08
CA GLY A 121 6.34 11.44 -5.53
C GLY A 121 5.48 10.90 -6.68
N GLY A 122 4.47 11.65 -7.13
CA GLY A 122 3.56 11.20 -8.18
C GLY A 122 4.24 10.94 -9.53
N ASN A 123 5.21 11.78 -9.95
CA ASN A 123 5.91 11.59 -11.22
C ASN A 123 6.79 10.33 -11.19
N ASN A 124 7.58 10.19 -10.12
CA ASN A 124 8.46 9.04 -9.93
C ASN A 124 7.70 7.71 -9.82
N PHE A 125 6.48 7.71 -9.28
CA PHE A 125 5.60 6.54 -9.32
C PHE A 125 5.37 6.04 -10.75
N TYR A 126 5.02 6.94 -11.67
CA TYR A 126 4.77 6.58 -13.07
C TYR A 126 6.05 6.28 -13.85
N ASP A 127 7.18 6.93 -13.53
CA ASP A 127 8.48 6.61 -14.12
C ASP A 127 8.95 5.20 -13.72
N ILE A 128 8.77 4.83 -12.44
CA ILE A 128 9.03 3.46 -11.95
C ILE A 128 8.13 2.46 -12.68
N ALA A 129 6.82 2.71 -12.74
CA ALA A 129 5.88 1.84 -13.44
C ALA A 129 6.26 1.67 -14.92
N SER A 130 6.61 2.76 -15.60
CA SER A 130 7.08 2.75 -17.00
C SER A 130 8.36 1.94 -17.15
N SER A 131 9.28 2.00 -16.18
CA SER A 131 10.51 1.21 -16.19
C SER A 131 10.21 -0.31 -16.15
N TRP A 132 9.19 -0.73 -15.40
CA TRP A 132 8.78 -2.13 -15.31
C TRP A 132 8.04 -2.61 -16.55
N ILE A 133 7.27 -1.74 -17.23
CA ILE A 133 6.58 -2.08 -18.49
C ILE A 133 7.57 -2.50 -19.59
N ASN A 134 8.81 -2.03 -19.56
CA ASN A 134 9.84 -2.42 -20.54
C ASN A 134 10.20 -3.92 -20.47
N ASN A 135 9.93 -4.61 -19.36
CA ASN A 135 10.10 -6.06 -19.25
C ASN A 135 8.98 -6.67 -18.38
N PRO A 136 7.76 -6.80 -18.95
CA PRO A 136 6.58 -7.11 -18.17
C PRO A 136 6.56 -8.55 -17.64
N PHE A 137 7.24 -9.49 -18.32
CA PHE A 137 7.41 -10.84 -17.81
C PHE A 137 8.29 -10.88 -16.57
N LYS A 138 9.37 -10.09 -16.54
CA LYS A 138 10.25 -10.00 -15.35
C LYS A 138 9.56 -9.28 -14.20
N PHE A 139 8.80 -8.21 -14.49
CA PHE A 139 8.22 -7.33 -13.47
C PHE A 139 6.72 -7.51 -13.28
N LYS A 140 6.17 -8.68 -13.67
CA LYS A 140 4.73 -8.99 -13.61
C LYS A 140 4.13 -8.64 -12.25
N ASP A 141 4.75 -9.11 -11.18
CA ASP A 141 4.20 -8.95 -9.83
C ASP A 141 4.14 -7.48 -9.38
N PHE A 142 5.16 -6.69 -9.74
CA PHE A 142 5.19 -5.25 -9.50
C PHE A 142 4.15 -4.50 -10.36
N LEU A 143 3.96 -4.91 -11.61
CA LEU A 143 2.98 -4.30 -12.51
C LEU A 143 1.54 -4.59 -12.05
N GLU A 144 1.27 -5.81 -11.58
CA GLU A 144 -0.02 -6.15 -10.96
C GLU A 144 -0.27 -5.31 -9.71
N PHE A 145 0.76 -5.05 -8.89
CA PHE A 145 0.65 -4.11 -7.77
C PHE A 145 0.35 -2.67 -8.22
N ILE A 146 1.02 -2.16 -9.26
CA ILE A 146 0.71 -0.85 -9.83
C ILE A 146 -0.74 -0.79 -10.31
N TYR A 147 -1.21 -1.85 -10.99
CA TYR A 147 -2.59 -1.94 -11.43
C TYR A 147 -3.58 -1.88 -10.25
N ALA A 148 -3.30 -2.60 -9.16
CA ALA A 148 -4.11 -2.55 -7.94
C ALA A 148 -4.17 -1.16 -7.30
N CYS A 149 -3.08 -0.38 -7.38
CA CYS A 149 -3.04 1.00 -6.89
C CYS A 149 -3.87 1.99 -7.72
N LEU A 150 -4.17 1.67 -8.98
CA LEU A 150 -4.83 2.58 -9.93
C LEU A 150 -6.34 2.38 -10.03
N ILE A 151 -6.88 1.31 -9.44
CA ILE A 151 -8.32 0.97 -9.41
C ILE A 151 -8.93 1.44 -8.09
#